data_AF-A0A960ECE0-F1
#
_entry.id   AF-A0A960ECE0-F1
#
_cell.length_a   1.000
_cell.length_b   1.000
_cell.length_c   1.000
_cell.angle_alpha   90.00
_cell.angle_beta   90.00
_cell.angle_gamma   90.00
#
_symmetry.space_group_name_H-M   'P 1'
#
loop_
_entity.id
_entity.type
_entity.pdbx_description
1 polymer ?
#
loop_
_entity_poly.entity_id
_entity_poly.type
_entity_poly.pdbx_seq_one_letter_code
_entity_poly.pdbx_strand_id
1 'polypeptide(L)'
;MADDVRRTDSGIEIKPLYTADDLEGWNPDEMLGLPGEAPFTRGVYPSMYRGRLWTMRQYSGFGDAASTNERFHFLLNAGQTGLSCAFDLPTQMGYDSDHARAEGEVGKVGVAIDTLDDMRTLLKGVPLDKVTTSMTINSTASILLLMYELVAEEQGVDSKVISGTIQNDILKEYIARGTYVYPPRPSMRLITDIFAYCSEHIPRWNTISISGYHIREAGSTAAQEIAFTLADAIAYVQAAVDAGLDVDDFAPRLSFFWNGHNHFFEEVAKFRASRRMWHTIMTERFGAKDPKSAMLRFHTQTGGSTLTAQQPINNVVRVAIQALAAVMGGTQSLHTNGYDEALSLPTEHAA
;
A
#
# COMPACT_ATOMS: atom_id res chain seq x y z
N MET A 1 30.14 -31.75 12.63
CA MET A 1 29.53 -30.43 12.90
C MET A 1 28.05 -30.68 12.90
N ALA A 2 27.33 -30.27 13.95
CA ALA A 2 25.90 -30.53 14.04
C ALA A 2 25.20 -29.98 12.78
N ASP A 3 24.23 -30.74 12.26
CA ASP A 3 23.36 -30.38 11.15
C ASP A 3 22.59 -29.09 11.49
N ASP A 4 23.20 -27.93 11.23
CA ASP A 4 22.57 -26.63 11.47
C ASP A 4 21.56 -26.38 10.33
N VAL A 5 20.36 -26.94 10.51
CA VAL A 5 19.24 -26.78 9.58
C VAL A 5 18.93 -25.29 9.47
N ARG A 6 19.29 -24.68 8.35
CA ARG A 6 18.99 -23.26 8.09
C ARG A 6 17.49 -23.09 7.87
N ARG A 7 16.89 -22.11 8.55
CA ARG A 7 15.46 -21.78 8.40
C ARG A 7 15.26 -20.28 8.13
N THR A 8 14.17 -19.93 7.44
CA THR A 8 13.68 -18.55 7.45
C THR A 8 13.03 -18.21 8.79
N ASP A 9 12.76 -16.93 9.04
CA ASP A 9 12.04 -16.50 10.24
C ASP A 9 10.61 -17.07 10.29
N SER A 10 10.05 -17.44 9.14
CA SER A 10 8.77 -18.16 9.01
C SER A 10 8.87 -19.65 9.37
N GLY A 11 10.05 -20.14 9.78
CA GLY A 11 10.30 -21.54 10.13
C GLY A 11 10.48 -22.47 8.92
N ILE A 12 10.58 -21.94 7.70
CA ILE A 12 10.74 -22.73 6.47
C ILE A 12 12.20 -23.15 6.34
N GLU A 13 12.45 -24.45 6.22
CA GLU A 13 13.79 -24.99 5.99
C GLU A 13 14.34 -24.59 4.62
N ILE A 14 15.59 -24.12 4.61
CA ILE A 14 16.35 -23.76 3.41
C ILE A 14 17.39 -24.86 3.16
N LYS A 15 17.14 -25.67 2.13
CA LYS A 15 18.10 -26.70 1.70
C LYS A 15 19.36 -26.05 1.11
N PRO A 16 20.55 -26.66 1.27
CA PRO A 16 21.77 -26.19 0.61
C PRO A 16 21.68 -26.18 -0.92
N LEU A 17 20.82 -27.02 -1.50
CA LEU A 17 20.59 -27.16 -2.94
C LEU A 17 19.11 -27.51 -3.18
N TYR A 18 18.50 -26.86 -4.17
CA TYR A 18 17.19 -27.22 -4.73
C TYR A 18 17.40 -27.74 -6.17
N THR A 19 16.74 -28.84 -6.50
CA THR A 19 16.82 -29.56 -7.78
C THR A 19 15.42 -29.78 -8.36
N ALA A 20 15.31 -30.48 -9.49
CA ALA A 20 14.03 -30.85 -10.06
C ALA A 20 13.20 -31.76 -9.13
N ASP A 21 13.86 -32.55 -8.27
CA ASP A 21 13.19 -33.44 -7.32
C ASP A 21 12.42 -32.66 -6.24
N ASP A 22 12.85 -31.43 -5.93
CA ASP A 22 12.15 -30.54 -5.01
C ASP A 22 10.85 -29.95 -5.59
N LEU A 23 10.57 -30.22 -6.87
CA LEU A 23 9.33 -29.86 -7.58
C LEU A 23 8.40 -31.07 -7.76
N GLU A 24 8.61 -32.18 -7.05
CA GLU A 24 7.71 -33.34 -7.09
C GLU A 24 6.25 -32.91 -6.77
N GLY A 25 5.32 -33.21 -7.68
CA GLY A 25 3.91 -32.81 -7.57
C GLY A 25 3.61 -31.35 -7.93
N TRP A 26 4.59 -30.56 -8.37
CA TRP A 26 4.39 -29.17 -8.79
C TRP A 26 4.10 -29.08 -10.30
N ASN A 27 2.92 -28.56 -10.68
CA ASN A 27 2.56 -28.31 -12.08
C ASN A 27 2.79 -26.83 -12.45
N PRO A 28 3.74 -26.50 -13.35
CA PRO A 28 3.97 -25.12 -13.79
C PRO A 28 2.76 -24.49 -14.48
N ASP A 29 2.01 -25.24 -15.26
CA ASP A 29 0.90 -24.68 -16.05
C ASP A 29 -0.24 -24.21 -15.14
N GLU A 30 -0.46 -24.90 -14.02
CA GLU A 30 -1.48 -24.55 -13.02
C GLU A 30 -0.96 -23.55 -11.98
N MET A 31 0.26 -23.75 -11.48
CA MET A 31 0.77 -23.03 -10.31
C MET A 31 1.62 -21.81 -10.65
N LEU A 32 2.14 -21.72 -11.88
CA LEU A 32 2.98 -20.61 -12.35
C LEU A 32 2.27 -19.80 -13.44
N GLY A 33 1.77 -20.46 -14.49
CA GLY A 33 1.07 -19.84 -15.62
C GLY A 33 1.90 -18.79 -16.40
N LEU A 34 1.21 -17.96 -17.18
CA LEU A 34 1.77 -16.82 -17.92
C LEU A 34 1.48 -15.49 -17.20
N PRO A 35 2.30 -14.44 -17.39
CA PRO A 35 1.99 -13.11 -16.84
C PRO A 35 0.70 -12.56 -17.46
N GLY A 36 -0.13 -11.92 -16.65
CA GLY A 36 -1.44 -11.39 -17.07
C GLY A 36 -2.56 -12.43 -17.17
N GLU A 37 -2.27 -13.69 -16.87
CA GLU A 37 -3.24 -14.79 -16.87
C GLU A 37 -3.35 -15.40 -15.47
N ALA A 38 -4.49 -16.02 -15.18
CA ALA A 38 -4.68 -16.75 -13.93
C ALA A 38 -3.59 -17.82 -13.74
N PRO A 39 -3.05 -18.03 -12.52
CA PRO A 39 -3.40 -17.37 -11.26
C PRO A 39 -2.49 -16.16 -10.93
N PHE A 40 -2.00 -15.46 -11.96
CA PHE A 40 -1.19 -14.23 -11.89
C PHE A 40 0.14 -14.35 -11.13
N THR A 41 0.64 -15.56 -10.92
CA THR A 41 1.88 -15.80 -10.15
C THR A 41 3.08 -15.06 -10.75
N ARG A 42 3.17 -14.99 -12.10
CA ARG A 42 4.24 -14.26 -12.82
C ARG A 42 4.02 -12.75 -12.96
N GLY A 43 2.89 -12.23 -12.50
CA GLY A 43 2.52 -10.81 -12.58
C GLY A 43 1.12 -10.63 -13.15
N VAL A 44 0.47 -9.52 -12.79
CA VAL A 44 -0.93 -9.23 -13.16
C VAL A 44 -1.08 -8.64 -14.57
N TYR A 45 0.01 -8.23 -15.22
CA TYR A 45 -0.01 -7.66 -16.57
C TYR A 45 0.86 -8.49 -17.53
N PRO A 46 0.45 -8.71 -18.79
CA PRO A 46 1.21 -9.53 -19.73
C PRO A 46 2.63 -9.02 -20.01
N SER A 47 2.80 -7.70 -20.11
CA SER A 47 4.08 -7.07 -20.44
C SER A 47 4.87 -6.59 -19.22
N MET A 48 4.26 -6.54 -18.03
CA MET A 48 4.81 -5.96 -16.80
C MET A 48 5.69 -4.72 -17.13
N TYR A 49 6.94 -4.73 -16.68
CA TYR A 49 7.86 -3.60 -16.81
C TYR A 49 8.45 -3.37 -18.20
N ARG A 50 8.25 -4.31 -19.14
CA ARG A 50 8.57 -4.05 -20.56
C ARG A 50 7.55 -3.11 -21.19
N GLY A 51 6.33 -3.08 -20.66
CA GLY A 51 5.28 -2.14 -21.07
C GLY A 51 5.34 -0.84 -20.26
N ARG A 52 5.27 -0.95 -18.92
CA ARG A 52 5.30 0.20 -18.02
C ARG A 52 6.04 -0.15 -16.73
N LEU A 53 7.02 0.67 -16.35
CA LEU A 53 7.69 0.53 -15.05
C LEU A 53 6.70 0.67 -13.90
N TRP A 54 7.07 0.13 -12.72
CA TRP A 54 6.34 0.41 -11.50
C TRP A 54 6.32 1.93 -11.22
N THR A 55 5.31 2.41 -10.52
CA THR A 55 5.29 3.80 -10.08
C THR A 55 6.32 3.99 -8.97
N MET A 56 7.32 4.81 -9.23
CA MET A 56 8.20 5.34 -8.19
C MET A 56 7.37 6.32 -7.36
N ARG A 57 7.07 5.96 -6.12
CA ARG A 57 6.11 6.69 -5.29
C ARG A 57 6.71 6.91 -3.90
N GLN A 58 7.46 8.00 -3.78
CA GLN A 58 8.02 8.41 -2.49
C GLN A 58 6.95 9.01 -1.60
N TYR A 59 7.05 8.66 -0.32
CA TYR A 59 6.20 9.09 0.77
C TYR A 59 6.67 10.49 1.16
N SER A 60 5.78 11.47 1.12
CA SER A 60 6.09 12.86 1.40
C SER A 60 4.93 13.56 2.11
N GLY A 61 5.28 14.49 2.97
CA GLY A 61 4.35 15.20 3.84
C GLY A 61 5.02 15.47 5.17
N PHE A 62 5.26 16.75 5.47
CA PHE A 62 5.73 17.20 6.79
C PHE A 62 5.44 18.70 6.90
N GLY A 63 5.21 19.17 8.11
CA GLY A 63 4.89 20.57 8.39
C GLY A 63 3.50 20.96 7.88
N ASP A 64 3.43 22.14 7.26
CA ASP A 64 2.18 22.69 6.73
C ASP A 64 1.90 22.28 5.27
N ALA A 65 0.68 22.59 4.82
CA ALA A 65 0.23 22.29 3.47
C ALA A 65 1.07 22.97 2.37
N ALA A 66 1.58 24.18 2.62
CA ALA A 66 2.39 24.92 1.66
C ALA A 66 3.76 24.25 1.46
N SER A 67 4.44 23.90 2.55
CA SER A 67 5.73 23.20 2.53
C SER A 67 5.61 21.83 1.85
N THR A 68 4.52 21.10 2.13
CA THR A 68 4.27 19.81 1.47
C THR A 68 3.94 19.99 -0.02
N ASN A 69 3.22 21.05 -0.41
CA ASN A 69 2.97 21.37 -1.81
C ASN A 69 4.26 21.66 -2.58
N GLU A 70 5.16 22.48 -2.02
CA GLU A 70 6.49 22.73 -2.60
C GLU A 70 7.26 21.42 -2.82
N ARG A 71 7.19 20.51 -1.84
CA ARG A 71 7.79 19.18 -1.94
C ARG A 71 7.15 18.33 -3.05
N PHE A 72 5.83 18.38 -3.23
CA PHE A 72 5.15 17.70 -4.33
C PHE A 72 5.66 18.21 -5.69
N HIS A 73 5.75 19.52 -5.88
CA HIS A 73 6.30 20.10 -7.12
C HIS A 73 7.75 19.71 -7.34
N PHE A 74 8.59 19.73 -6.30
CA PHE A 74 9.97 19.26 -6.39
C PHE A 74 10.04 17.80 -6.89
N LEU A 75 9.27 16.90 -6.27
CA LEU A 75 9.26 15.48 -6.63
C LEU A 75 8.74 15.23 -8.05
N LEU A 76 7.67 15.91 -8.45
CA LEU A 76 7.14 15.81 -9.82
C LEU A 76 8.15 16.31 -10.86
N ASN A 77 8.84 17.42 -10.57
CA ASN A 77 9.90 17.96 -11.44
C ASN A 77 11.13 17.04 -11.51
N ALA A 78 11.40 16.27 -10.45
CA ALA A 78 12.45 15.25 -10.41
C ALA A 78 12.07 13.94 -11.13
N GLY A 79 10.88 13.85 -11.74
CA GLY A 79 10.43 12.71 -12.53
C GLY A 79 9.57 11.69 -11.76
N GLN A 80 9.13 12.01 -10.54
CA GLN A 80 8.18 11.16 -9.82
C GLN A 80 6.84 11.11 -10.58
N THR A 81 6.28 9.91 -10.73
CA THR A 81 5.08 9.68 -11.56
C THR A 81 3.79 9.49 -10.74
N GLY A 82 3.88 9.60 -9.42
CA GLY A 82 2.73 9.60 -8.52
C GLY A 82 3.12 10.10 -7.13
N LEU A 83 2.25 10.87 -6.50
CA LEU A 83 2.46 11.45 -5.17
C LEU A 83 2.03 10.46 -4.07
N SER A 84 2.66 10.50 -2.90
CA SER A 84 2.14 9.82 -1.71
C SER A 84 2.15 10.77 -0.54
N CYS A 85 0.97 11.15 -0.07
CA CYS A 85 0.77 12.09 1.01
C CYS A 85 0.73 11.39 2.37
N ALA A 86 1.57 11.86 3.28
CA ALA A 86 1.62 11.52 4.70
C ALA A 86 0.89 12.60 5.51
N PHE A 87 -0.04 12.23 6.38
CA PHE A 87 -0.74 13.16 7.26
C PHE A 87 -0.17 13.07 8.68
N ASP A 88 -0.27 14.14 9.45
CA ASP A 88 0.15 14.14 10.85
C ASP A 88 -0.76 13.25 11.73
N LEU A 89 -0.42 13.06 13.01
CA LEU A 89 -1.23 12.24 13.91
C LEU A 89 -2.62 12.86 14.20
N PRO A 90 -2.75 14.18 14.46
CA PRO A 90 -4.07 14.82 14.63
C PRO A 90 -5.04 14.55 13.47
N THR A 91 -4.65 14.83 12.22
CA THR A 91 -5.49 14.59 11.03
C THR A 91 -5.85 13.10 10.88
N GLN A 92 -4.92 12.19 11.18
CA GLN A 92 -5.18 10.75 11.14
C GLN A 92 -6.20 10.30 12.21
N MET A 93 -6.18 10.95 13.37
CA MET A 93 -7.02 10.64 14.52
C MET A 93 -8.31 11.47 14.59
N GLY A 94 -8.58 12.31 13.58
CA GLY A 94 -9.80 13.12 13.50
C GLY A 94 -9.85 14.26 14.50
N TYR A 95 -8.69 14.85 14.82
CA TYR A 95 -8.58 16.08 15.60
C TYR A 95 -8.11 17.22 14.73
N ASP A 96 -8.71 18.39 14.92
CA ASP A 96 -8.20 19.65 14.40
C ASP A 96 -6.91 20.05 15.16
N SER A 97 -6.05 20.85 14.52
CA SER A 97 -4.76 21.27 15.08
C SER A 97 -4.83 22.01 16.42
N ASP A 98 -5.98 22.62 16.75
CA ASP A 98 -6.19 23.34 18.02
C ASP A 98 -6.75 22.46 19.15
N HIS A 99 -7.06 21.19 18.86
CA HIS A 99 -7.57 20.27 19.85
C HIS A 99 -6.49 19.97 20.91
N ALA A 100 -6.85 19.93 22.19
CA ALA A 100 -5.90 19.72 23.29
C ALA A 100 -5.05 18.44 23.17
N ARG A 101 -5.55 17.40 22.49
CA ARG A 101 -4.80 16.14 22.24
C ARG A 101 -3.84 16.22 21.05
N ALA A 102 -3.90 17.28 20.25
CA ALA A 102 -3.02 17.50 19.11
C ALA A 102 -1.70 18.22 19.50
N GLU A 103 -1.64 18.78 20.71
CA GLU A 103 -0.48 19.52 21.21
C GLU A 103 0.82 18.71 21.03
N GLY A 104 1.78 19.29 20.31
CA GLY A 104 3.10 18.68 20.08
C GLY A 104 3.17 17.67 18.93
N GLU A 105 2.07 17.40 18.24
CA GLU A 105 2.01 16.42 17.13
C GLU A 105 1.60 17.04 15.77
N VAL A 106 1.08 18.27 15.77
CA VAL A 106 0.70 19.02 14.55
C VAL A 106 1.89 19.15 13.60
N GLY A 107 1.73 18.68 12.35
CA GLY A 107 2.72 18.79 11.28
C GLY A 107 4.02 17.99 11.49
N LYS A 108 4.13 17.17 12.54
CA LYS A 108 5.41 16.56 12.96
C LYS A 108 5.82 15.35 12.15
N VAL A 109 4.87 14.48 11.83
CA VAL A 109 5.10 13.21 11.11
C VAL A 109 4.40 13.15 9.75
N GLY A 110 3.83 14.28 9.32
CA GLY A 110 3.00 14.41 8.14
C GLY A 110 2.49 15.83 7.99
N VAL A 111 1.74 16.10 6.93
CA VAL A 111 1.07 17.39 6.76
C VAL A 111 -0.15 17.50 7.68
N ALA A 112 -0.33 18.67 8.30
CA ALA A 112 -1.56 19.01 9.03
C ALA A 112 -2.66 19.46 8.05
N ILE A 113 -3.83 18.82 8.12
CA ILE A 113 -5.02 19.17 7.34
C ILE A 113 -6.23 19.18 8.27
N ASP A 114 -6.80 20.37 8.49
CA ASP A 114 -8.00 20.55 9.31
C ASP A 114 -9.22 20.88 8.44
N THR A 115 -8.98 21.62 7.35
CA THR A 115 -10.03 22.23 6.52
C THR A 115 -9.82 21.97 5.03
N LEU A 116 -10.85 22.32 4.25
CA LEU A 116 -10.74 22.33 2.79
C LEU A 116 -9.70 23.35 2.30
N ASP A 117 -9.46 24.45 3.02
CA ASP A 117 -8.45 25.45 2.66
C ASP A 117 -7.02 24.88 2.73
N ASP A 118 -6.76 23.98 3.68
CA ASP A 118 -5.47 23.29 3.76
C ASP A 118 -5.30 22.34 2.58
N MET A 119 -6.34 21.59 2.21
CA MET A 119 -6.31 20.71 1.04
C MET A 119 -6.14 21.50 -0.28
N ARG A 120 -6.79 22.68 -0.41
CA ARG A 120 -6.58 23.60 -1.54
C ARG A 120 -5.12 24.03 -1.64
N THR A 121 -4.51 24.36 -0.50
CA THR A 121 -3.09 24.75 -0.42
C THR A 121 -2.19 23.58 -0.79
N LEU A 122 -2.45 22.39 -0.24
CA LEU A 122 -1.69 21.16 -0.47
C LEU A 122 -1.67 20.76 -1.96
N LEU A 123 -2.80 20.87 -2.65
CA LEU A 123 -2.95 20.44 -4.04
C LEU A 123 -2.81 21.56 -5.06
N LYS A 124 -2.44 22.76 -4.63
CA LYS A 124 -2.32 23.94 -5.50
C LYS A 124 -1.36 23.67 -6.67
N GLY A 125 -1.88 23.79 -7.89
CA GLY A 125 -1.11 23.64 -9.13
C GLY A 125 -0.72 22.20 -9.47
N VAL A 126 -1.19 21.20 -8.72
CA VAL A 126 -0.95 19.79 -9.03
C VAL A 126 -1.95 19.34 -10.11
N PRO A 127 -1.53 18.76 -11.25
CA PRO A 127 -2.45 18.37 -12.32
C PRO A 127 -3.15 17.03 -11.99
N LEU A 128 -4.24 17.08 -11.23
CA LEU A 128 -4.94 15.91 -10.64
C LEU A 128 -5.56 14.96 -11.68
N ASP A 129 -5.66 15.36 -12.95
CA ASP A 129 -6.08 14.53 -14.08
C ASP A 129 -4.93 13.69 -14.68
N LYS A 130 -3.68 14.02 -14.35
CA LYS A 130 -2.46 13.43 -14.93
C LYS A 130 -1.60 12.70 -13.93
N VAL A 131 -1.57 13.16 -12.68
CA VAL A 131 -0.82 12.51 -11.61
C VAL A 131 -1.73 11.59 -10.80
N THR A 132 -1.13 10.58 -10.18
CA THR A 132 -1.86 9.72 -9.24
C THR A 132 -1.44 10.04 -7.82
N THR A 133 -2.39 10.28 -6.91
CA THR A 133 -2.10 10.58 -5.50
C THR A 133 -2.50 9.42 -4.61
N SER A 134 -1.57 8.96 -3.78
CA SER A 134 -1.86 8.03 -2.67
C SER A 134 -1.96 8.83 -1.38
N MET A 135 -2.95 8.56 -0.55
CA MET A 135 -3.17 9.18 0.74
C MET A 135 -3.11 8.11 1.82
N THR A 136 -2.10 8.18 2.70
CA THR A 136 -1.94 7.23 3.80
C THR A 136 -2.78 7.68 4.99
N ILE A 137 -4.08 7.44 4.84
CA ILE A 137 -5.13 7.86 5.77
C ILE A 137 -6.13 6.73 5.94
N ASN A 138 -6.63 6.54 7.16
CA ASN A 138 -7.48 5.39 7.52
C ASN A 138 -8.79 5.85 8.18
N SER A 139 -8.81 6.13 9.48
CA SER A 139 -10.04 6.48 10.21
C SER A 139 -10.80 7.69 9.63
N THR A 140 -10.09 8.65 9.06
CA THR A 140 -10.63 9.86 8.45
C THR A 140 -10.62 9.81 6.92
N ALA A 141 -10.38 8.64 6.32
CA ALA A 141 -10.14 8.52 4.88
C ALA A 141 -11.28 9.04 4.00
N SER A 142 -12.54 8.85 4.39
CA SER A 142 -13.70 9.41 3.67
C SER A 142 -13.67 10.93 3.62
N ILE A 143 -13.30 11.59 4.71
CA ILE A 143 -13.25 13.04 4.83
C ILE A 143 -12.16 13.59 3.91
N LEU A 144 -10.95 13.03 3.99
CA LEU A 144 -9.83 13.50 3.18
C LEU A 144 -10.03 13.19 1.69
N LEU A 145 -10.69 12.08 1.34
CA LEU A 145 -11.07 11.79 -0.05
C LEU A 145 -12.09 12.79 -0.58
N LEU A 146 -13.11 13.14 0.21
CA LEU A 146 -14.09 14.16 -0.18
C LEU A 146 -13.42 15.53 -0.36
N MET A 147 -12.53 15.93 0.55
CA MET A 147 -11.77 17.18 0.39
C MET A 147 -10.91 17.16 -0.89
N TYR A 148 -10.26 16.04 -1.20
CA TYR A 148 -9.50 15.88 -2.43
C TYR A 148 -10.39 16.00 -3.68
N GLU A 149 -11.55 15.34 -3.68
CA GLU A 149 -12.54 15.41 -4.77
C GLU A 149 -13.01 16.84 -5.01
N LEU A 150 -13.41 17.56 -3.94
CA LEU A 150 -13.87 18.95 -4.05
C LEU A 150 -12.78 19.88 -4.62
N VAL A 151 -11.52 19.70 -4.20
CA VAL A 151 -10.41 20.50 -4.76
C VAL A 151 -10.16 20.14 -6.23
N ALA A 152 -10.34 18.88 -6.64
CA ALA A 152 -10.25 18.50 -8.04
C ALA A 152 -11.33 19.18 -8.88
N GLU A 153 -12.57 19.19 -8.40
CA GLU A 153 -13.70 19.86 -9.07
C GLU A 153 -13.48 21.38 -9.17
N GLU A 154 -12.98 22.02 -8.10
CA GLU A 154 -12.61 23.44 -8.11
C GLU A 154 -11.51 23.78 -9.13
N GLN A 155 -10.62 22.82 -9.41
CA GLN A 155 -9.60 22.93 -10.47
C GLN A 155 -10.14 22.58 -11.87
N GLY A 156 -11.43 22.26 -11.99
CA GLY A 156 -12.08 21.89 -13.26
C GLY A 156 -11.78 20.46 -13.70
N VAL A 157 -11.36 19.58 -12.78
CA VAL A 157 -11.11 18.16 -13.04
C VAL A 157 -12.32 17.33 -12.61
N ASP A 158 -12.92 16.60 -13.54
CA ASP A 158 -14.02 15.67 -13.27
C ASP A 158 -13.57 14.55 -12.30
N SER A 159 -14.35 14.30 -11.24
CA SER A 159 -14.06 13.25 -10.26
C SER A 159 -14.00 11.85 -10.88
N LYS A 160 -14.58 11.64 -12.06
CA LYS A 160 -14.47 10.37 -12.80
C LYS A 160 -13.11 10.11 -13.42
N VAL A 161 -12.27 11.14 -13.56
CA VAL A 161 -10.92 11.00 -14.14
C VAL A 161 -9.81 11.01 -13.11
N ILE A 162 -10.03 11.51 -11.90
CA ILE A 162 -9.02 11.48 -10.83
C ILE A 162 -8.65 10.05 -10.47
N SER A 163 -7.37 9.82 -10.23
CA SER A 163 -6.83 8.49 -9.99
C SER A 163 -5.91 8.53 -8.78
N GLY A 164 -6.07 7.56 -7.90
CA GLY A 164 -5.34 7.57 -6.63
C GLY A 164 -5.67 6.39 -5.76
N THR A 165 -5.24 6.48 -4.50
CA THR A 165 -5.49 5.46 -3.48
C THR A 165 -5.68 6.15 -2.14
N ILE A 166 -6.68 5.73 -1.36
CA ILE A 166 -6.68 5.93 0.09
C ILE A 166 -6.30 4.62 0.77
N GLN A 167 -5.56 4.68 1.88
CA GLN A 167 -5.15 3.45 2.57
C GLN A 167 -6.38 2.71 3.14
N ASN A 168 -7.24 3.41 3.88
CA ASN A 168 -8.59 2.97 4.26
C ASN A 168 -8.70 1.55 4.82
N ASP A 169 -7.64 1.06 5.48
CA ASP A 169 -7.58 -0.29 6.04
C ASP A 169 -7.61 -0.16 7.57
N ILE A 170 -8.81 -0.26 8.15
CA ILE A 170 -8.98 -0.10 9.59
C ILE A 170 -8.60 -1.34 10.41
N LEU A 171 -8.73 -2.55 9.86
CA LEU A 171 -8.44 -3.79 10.59
C LEU A 171 -6.98 -3.83 11.07
N LYS A 172 -6.04 -3.49 10.19
CA LYS A 172 -4.63 -3.36 10.57
C LYS A 172 -4.32 -2.20 11.53
N GLU A 173 -5.21 -1.20 11.66
CA GLU A 173 -5.08 -0.19 12.73
C GLU A 173 -5.24 -0.81 14.11
N TYR A 174 -6.19 -1.72 14.29
CA TYR A 174 -6.38 -2.40 15.57
C TYR A 174 -5.28 -3.43 15.85
N ILE A 175 -4.71 -4.04 14.81
CA ILE A 175 -3.70 -5.10 14.93
C ILE A 175 -2.30 -4.53 15.18
N ALA A 176 -1.89 -3.50 14.43
CA ALA A 176 -0.48 -3.10 14.34
C ALA A 176 -0.20 -1.59 14.38
N ARG A 177 -1.07 -0.74 13.81
CA ARG A 177 -0.72 0.67 13.55
C ARG A 177 -1.26 1.68 14.59
N GLY A 178 -2.43 1.42 15.17
CA GLY A 178 -2.95 2.16 16.32
C GLY A 178 -3.69 3.48 16.04
N THR A 179 -3.95 3.86 14.79
CA THR A 179 -4.62 5.13 14.44
C THR A 179 -6.12 5.01 14.17
N TYR A 180 -6.83 4.23 15.00
CA TYR A 180 -8.28 4.06 14.91
C TYR A 180 -9.04 5.12 15.74
N VAL A 181 -10.19 5.57 15.23
CA VAL A 181 -11.10 6.50 15.95
C VAL A 181 -12.33 5.79 16.49
N TYR A 182 -13.02 5.02 15.64
CA TYR A 182 -14.29 4.37 15.99
C TYR A 182 -14.08 2.89 16.39
N PRO A 183 -15.08 2.24 17.00
CA PRO A 183 -15.08 0.79 17.20
C PRO A 183 -15.07 0.01 15.87
N PRO A 184 -14.68 -1.29 15.85
CA PRO A 184 -14.50 -2.03 14.60
C PRO A 184 -15.71 -2.06 13.66
N ARG A 185 -16.93 -2.27 14.18
CA ARG A 185 -18.14 -2.39 13.35
C ARG A 185 -18.50 -1.10 12.57
N PRO A 186 -18.62 0.08 13.21
CA PRO A 186 -18.87 1.31 12.46
C PRO A 186 -17.73 1.67 11.52
N SER A 187 -16.47 1.37 11.87
CA SER A 187 -15.35 1.58 10.94
C SER A 187 -15.45 0.72 9.68
N MET A 188 -15.80 -0.57 9.82
CA MET A 188 -16.02 -1.45 8.66
C MET A 188 -17.14 -0.93 7.75
N ARG A 189 -18.22 -0.39 8.33
CA ARG A 189 -19.30 0.23 7.56
C ARG A 189 -18.81 1.43 6.75
N LEU A 190 -17.98 2.31 7.33
CA LEU A 190 -17.42 3.45 6.59
C LEU A 190 -16.61 3.00 5.38
N ILE A 191 -15.89 1.88 5.50
CA ILE A 191 -15.11 1.31 4.38
C ILE A 191 -16.05 0.84 3.26
N THR A 192 -17.13 0.13 3.58
CA THR A 192 -18.10 -0.31 2.56
C THR A 192 -18.87 0.86 1.94
N ASP A 193 -19.18 1.90 2.72
CA ASP A 193 -19.83 3.13 2.22
C ASP A 193 -18.89 3.84 1.20
N ILE A 194 -17.58 3.88 1.47
CA ILE A 194 -16.57 4.39 0.53
C ILE A 194 -16.53 3.54 -0.75
N PHE A 195 -16.61 2.21 -0.65
CA PHE A 195 -16.60 1.33 -1.83
C PHE A 195 -17.76 1.65 -2.77
N ALA A 196 -18.97 1.75 -2.21
CA ALA A 196 -20.19 2.11 -2.94
C ALA A 196 -20.10 3.52 -3.55
N TYR A 197 -19.62 4.49 -2.78
CA TYR A 197 -19.49 5.87 -3.28
C TYR A 197 -18.50 5.97 -4.44
N CYS A 198 -17.32 5.38 -4.30
CA CYS A 198 -16.30 5.45 -5.34
C CYS A 198 -16.69 4.68 -6.61
N SER A 199 -17.46 3.58 -6.53
CA SER A 199 -17.92 2.88 -7.74
C SER A 199 -18.77 3.78 -8.65
N GLU A 200 -19.54 4.70 -8.08
CA GLU A 200 -20.44 5.59 -8.82
C GLU A 200 -19.79 6.93 -9.19
N HIS A 201 -19.04 7.52 -8.27
CA HIS A 201 -18.56 8.90 -8.37
C HIS A 201 -17.08 9.01 -8.76
N ILE A 202 -16.22 8.12 -8.23
CA ILE A 202 -14.76 8.17 -8.44
C ILE A 202 -14.23 6.83 -8.95
N PRO A 203 -14.74 6.32 -10.10
CA PRO A 203 -14.55 4.94 -10.55
C PRO A 203 -13.10 4.56 -10.87
N ARG A 204 -12.15 5.51 -10.87
CA ARG A 204 -10.71 5.26 -11.08
C ARG A 204 -9.90 5.17 -9.80
N TRP A 205 -10.50 5.45 -8.64
CA TRP A 205 -9.85 5.41 -7.35
C TRP A 205 -9.66 4.00 -6.83
N ASN A 206 -8.50 3.68 -6.24
CA ASN A 206 -8.34 2.47 -5.45
C ASN A 206 -8.86 2.76 -4.03
N THR A 207 -9.96 2.12 -3.67
CA THR A 207 -10.77 2.48 -2.50
C THR A 207 -10.17 2.02 -1.17
N ILE A 208 -9.18 1.13 -1.24
CA ILE A 208 -8.44 0.59 -0.11
C ILE A 208 -7.08 0.08 -0.56
N SER A 209 -6.12 0.15 0.36
CA SER A 209 -4.82 -0.50 0.26
C SER A 209 -4.66 -1.46 1.43
N ILE A 210 -5.04 -2.72 1.22
CA ILE A 210 -5.07 -3.77 2.25
C ILE A 210 -3.63 -4.16 2.62
N SER A 211 -3.24 -3.88 3.85
CA SER A 211 -1.84 -3.60 4.21
C SER A 211 -1.22 -4.65 5.13
N GLY A 212 -0.23 -5.37 4.62
CA GLY A 212 0.70 -6.18 5.40
C GLY A 212 1.92 -5.42 5.90
N TYR A 213 2.26 -4.26 5.29
CA TYR A 213 3.44 -3.48 5.67
C TYR A 213 3.57 -3.26 7.18
N HIS A 214 2.53 -2.69 7.80
CA HIS A 214 2.52 -2.35 9.22
C HIS A 214 2.54 -3.59 10.11
N ILE A 215 1.88 -4.67 9.68
CA ILE A 215 1.88 -5.96 10.38
C ILE A 215 3.29 -6.56 10.37
N ARG A 216 4.05 -6.40 9.28
CA ARG A 216 5.45 -6.83 9.19
C ARG A 216 6.37 -5.95 10.04
N GLU A 217 6.20 -4.63 9.97
CA GLU A 217 6.97 -3.69 10.80
C GLU A 217 6.73 -3.89 12.31
N ALA A 218 5.53 -4.37 12.69
CA ALA A 218 5.21 -4.75 14.06
C ALA A 218 5.82 -6.10 14.51
N GLY A 219 6.55 -6.80 13.63
CA GLY A 219 7.33 -7.99 13.98
C GLY A 219 6.76 -9.32 13.50
N SER A 220 5.81 -9.33 12.56
CA SER A 220 5.33 -10.60 11.98
C SER A 220 6.35 -11.25 11.02
N THR A 221 6.21 -12.55 10.78
CA THR A 221 6.95 -13.29 9.74
C THR A 221 6.31 -13.12 8.36
N ALA A 222 6.94 -13.61 7.28
CA ALA A 222 6.42 -13.40 5.92
C ALA A 222 5.11 -14.18 5.70
N ALA A 223 5.03 -15.37 6.29
CA ALA A 223 3.82 -16.17 6.29
C ALA A 223 2.68 -15.49 7.07
N GLN A 224 2.97 -14.91 8.25
CA GLN A 224 1.98 -14.18 9.04
C GLN A 224 1.50 -12.91 8.34
N GLU A 225 2.40 -12.15 7.72
CA GLU A 225 2.05 -10.96 6.92
C GLU A 225 1.02 -11.33 5.83
N ILE A 226 1.28 -12.37 5.02
CA ILE A 226 0.31 -12.84 4.02
C ILE A 226 -1.00 -13.26 4.70
N ALA A 227 -0.92 -14.11 5.72
CA ALA A 227 -2.10 -14.71 6.32
C ALA A 227 -3.04 -13.66 6.91
N PHE A 228 -2.51 -12.70 7.67
CA PHE A 228 -3.31 -11.66 8.32
C PHE A 228 -3.88 -10.69 7.30
N THR A 229 -3.08 -10.23 6.34
CA THR A 229 -3.56 -9.30 5.30
C THR A 229 -4.59 -9.93 4.36
N LEU A 230 -4.44 -11.20 3.98
CA LEU A 230 -5.47 -11.88 3.19
C LEU A 230 -6.73 -12.18 4.02
N ALA A 231 -6.60 -12.40 5.32
CA ALA A 231 -7.75 -12.52 6.22
C ALA A 231 -8.52 -11.20 6.33
N ASP A 232 -7.82 -10.07 6.46
CA ASP A 232 -8.42 -8.73 6.42
C ASP A 232 -9.10 -8.47 5.06
N ALA A 233 -8.45 -8.84 3.96
CA ALA A 233 -9.03 -8.73 2.62
C ALA A 233 -10.34 -9.53 2.48
N ILE A 234 -10.36 -10.77 2.98
CA ILE A 234 -11.58 -11.59 3.03
C ILE A 234 -12.67 -10.90 3.85
N ALA A 235 -12.32 -10.31 5.00
CA ALA A 235 -13.27 -9.61 5.85
C ALA A 235 -13.86 -8.37 5.15
N TYR A 236 -13.06 -7.60 4.41
CA TYR A 236 -13.54 -6.46 3.63
C TYR A 236 -14.46 -6.87 2.48
N VAL A 237 -14.07 -7.88 1.70
CA VAL A 237 -14.91 -8.39 0.60
C VAL A 237 -16.23 -8.93 1.14
N GLN A 238 -16.18 -9.72 2.23
CA GLN A 238 -17.40 -10.24 2.84
C GLN A 238 -18.30 -9.11 3.36
N ALA A 239 -17.75 -8.11 4.04
CA ALA A 239 -18.52 -6.98 4.55
C ALA A 239 -19.21 -6.18 3.43
N ALA A 240 -18.52 -5.99 2.29
CA ALA A 240 -19.10 -5.32 1.13
C ALA A 240 -20.24 -6.14 0.50
N VAL A 241 -20.04 -7.46 0.33
CA VAL A 241 -21.10 -8.36 -0.17
C VAL A 241 -22.30 -8.41 0.78
N ASP A 242 -22.05 -8.47 2.09
CA ASP A 242 -23.11 -8.45 3.12
C ASP A 242 -23.87 -7.10 3.11
N ALA A 243 -23.21 -6.02 2.70
CA ALA A 243 -23.82 -4.70 2.48
C ALA A 243 -24.57 -4.58 1.14
N GLY A 244 -24.56 -5.62 0.30
CA GLY A 244 -25.32 -5.71 -0.95
C GLY A 244 -24.54 -5.28 -2.21
N LEU A 245 -23.23 -5.06 -2.12
CA LEU A 245 -22.38 -4.76 -3.28
C LEU A 245 -22.09 -6.06 -4.08
N ASP A 246 -22.17 -5.99 -5.40
CA ASP A 246 -21.65 -7.07 -6.25
C ASP A 246 -20.12 -7.08 -6.17
N VAL A 247 -19.52 -8.28 -6.05
CA VAL A 247 -18.06 -8.42 -5.89
C VAL A 247 -17.30 -7.78 -7.05
N ASP A 248 -17.81 -7.87 -8.27
CA ASP A 248 -17.13 -7.37 -9.46
C ASP A 248 -17.28 -5.84 -9.64
N ASP A 249 -18.17 -5.18 -8.89
CA ASP A 249 -18.32 -3.73 -8.93
C ASP A 249 -17.20 -3.01 -8.15
N PHE A 250 -16.67 -3.61 -7.08
CA PHE A 250 -15.64 -2.99 -6.23
C PHE A 250 -14.29 -3.72 -6.22
N ALA A 251 -14.26 -5.05 -6.37
CA ALA A 251 -13.01 -5.82 -6.31
C ALA A 251 -11.94 -5.35 -7.31
N PRO A 252 -12.28 -4.93 -8.55
CA PRO A 252 -11.31 -4.36 -9.49
C PRO A 252 -10.66 -3.05 -9.03
N ARG A 253 -11.03 -2.49 -7.87
CA ARG A 253 -10.40 -1.33 -7.23
C ARG A 253 -9.72 -1.62 -5.89
N LEU A 254 -9.76 -2.87 -5.44
CA LEU A 254 -8.95 -3.29 -4.30
C LEU A 254 -7.47 -3.30 -4.69
N SER A 255 -6.65 -2.78 -3.78
CA SER A 255 -5.20 -2.82 -3.87
C SER A 255 -4.60 -3.30 -2.54
N PHE A 256 -3.33 -3.67 -2.57
CA PHE A 256 -2.61 -4.23 -1.43
C PHE A 256 -1.33 -3.45 -1.15
N PHE A 257 -0.78 -3.63 0.05
CA PHE A 257 0.47 -2.99 0.44
C PHE A 257 1.33 -3.91 1.30
N TRP A 258 2.49 -4.30 0.77
CA TRP A 258 3.41 -5.23 1.43
C TRP A 258 4.71 -4.56 1.87
N ASN A 259 5.36 -5.15 2.87
CA ASN A 259 6.74 -4.84 3.22
C ASN A 259 7.73 -5.49 2.24
N GLY A 260 8.86 -4.84 1.96
CA GLY A 260 10.02 -5.41 1.30
C GLY A 260 11.15 -5.60 2.30
N HIS A 261 11.31 -6.82 2.81
CA HIS A 261 12.24 -7.13 3.90
C HIS A 261 13.60 -7.69 3.42
N ASN A 262 14.53 -7.93 4.36
CA ASN A 262 15.90 -8.37 4.06
C ASN A 262 16.05 -9.75 3.40
N HIS A 263 15.08 -10.66 3.55
CA HIS A 263 15.19 -12.03 3.00
C HIS A 263 14.79 -12.06 1.52
N PHE A 264 15.71 -11.63 0.65
CA PHE A 264 15.49 -11.41 -0.78
C PHE A 264 14.59 -12.43 -1.48
N PHE A 265 14.92 -13.73 -1.40
CA PHE A 265 14.14 -14.78 -2.08
C PHE A 265 12.80 -15.07 -1.39
N GLU A 266 12.72 -14.96 -0.06
CA GLU A 266 11.47 -15.13 0.69
C GLU A 266 10.48 -14.03 0.29
N GLU A 267 10.92 -12.79 0.16
CA GLU A 267 10.09 -11.67 -0.29
C GLU A 267 9.58 -11.87 -1.73
N VAL A 268 10.46 -12.26 -2.66
CA VAL A 268 10.03 -12.58 -4.04
C VAL A 268 9.00 -13.71 -4.05
N ALA A 269 9.19 -14.75 -3.22
CA ALA A 269 8.23 -15.84 -3.08
C ALA A 269 6.91 -15.35 -2.46
N LYS A 270 6.97 -14.51 -1.43
CA LYS A 270 5.81 -13.91 -0.74
C LYS A 270 4.89 -13.19 -1.71
N PHE A 271 5.42 -12.28 -2.52
CA PHE A 271 4.63 -11.51 -3.50
C PHE A 271 3.99 -12.41 -4.57
N ARG A 272 4.67 -13.47 -4.98
CA ARG A 272 4.16 -14.42 -5.99
C ARG A 272 3.09 -15.33 -5.40
N ALA A 273 3.30 -15.81 -4.18
CA ALA A 273 2.35 -16.65 -3.46
C ALA A 273 1.06 -15.89 -3.15
N SER A 274 1.16 -14.63 -2.69
CA SER A 274 -0.02 -13.82 -2.36
C SER A 274 -0.95 -13.60 -3.55
N ARG A 275 -0.42 -13.38 -4.76
CA ARG A 275 -1.24 -13.27 -5.99
C ARG A 275 -2.03 -14.54 -6.27
N ARG A 276 -1.39 -15.70 -6.18
CA ARG A 276 -2.04 -17.00 -6.40
C ARG A 276 -3.12 -17.27 -5.37
N MET A 277 -2.81 -17.03 -4.10
CA MET A 277 -3.78 -17.19 -3.01
C MET A 277 -4.97 -16.25 -3.18
N TRP A 278 -4.74 -14.99 -3.54
CA TRP A 278 -5.82 -14.03 -3.78
C TRP A 278 -6.71 -14.43 -4.96
N HIS A 279 -6.11 -14.89 -6.06
CA HIS A 279 -6.87 -15.41 -7.19
C HIS A 279 -7.84 -16.52 -6.74
N THR A 280 -7.32 -17.54 -6.06
CA THR A 280 -8.14 -18.64 -5.52
C THR A 280 -9.22 -18.15 -4.57
N ILE A 281 -8.91 -17.24 -3.64
CA ILE A 281 -9.90 -16.66 -2.72
C ILE A 281 -11.04 -15.99 -3.50
N MET A 282 -10.72 -15.14 -4.48
CA MET A 282 -11.75 -14.40 -5.20
C MET A 282 -12.60 -15.28 -6.11
N THR A 283 -12.00 -16.27 -6.78
CA THR A 283 -12.74 -17.14 -7.70
C THR A 283 -13.52 -18.24 -6.98
N GLU A 284 -12.94 -18.89 -5.97
CA GLU A 284 -13.57 -20.04 -5.31
C GLU A 284 -14.49 -19.63 -4.16
N ARG A 285 -14.10 -18.65 -3.34
CA ARG A 285 -14.89 -18.22 -2.17
C ARG A 285 -15.96 -17.20 -2.54
N PHE A 286 -15.60 -16.21 -3.36
CA PHE A 286 -16.49 -15.10 -3.69
C PHE A 286 -17.10 -15.19 -5.09
N GLY A 287 -16.70 -16.18 -5.91
CA GLY A 287 -17.31 -16.43 -7.22
C GLY A 287 -17.12 -15.28 -8.22
N ALA A 288 -16.06 -14.48 -8.06
CA ALA A 288 -15.79 -13.33 -8.92
C ALA A 288 -15.64 -13.76 -10.39
N LYS A 289 -16.25 -13.00 -11.31
CA LYS A 289 -16.31 -13.32 -12.74
C LYS A 289 -15.46 -12.40 -13.58
N ASP A 290 -15.26 -11.14 -13.17
CA ASP A 290 -14.28 -10.25 -13.82
C ASP A 290 -12.87 -10.72 -13.43
N PRO A 291 -11.99 -11.08 -14.40
CA PRO A 291 -10.60 -11.43 -14.11
C PRO A 291 -9.85 -10.36 -13.29
N LYS A 292 -10.23 -9.08 -13.41
CA LYS A 292 -9.60 -7.97 -12.66
C LYS A 292 -9.90 -8.04 -11.16
N SER A 293 -11.04 -8.60 -10.76
CA SER A 293 -11.41 -8.81 -9.34
C SER A 293 -10.43 -9.75 -8.64
N ALA A 294 -9.86 -10.70 -9.39
CA ALA A 294 -8.87 -11.66 -8.90
C ALA A 294 -7.41 -11.18 -9.04
N MET A 295 -7.16 -9.97 -9.54
CA MET A 295 -5.80 -9.43 -9.68
C MET A 295 -5.34 -8.73 -8.40
N LEU A 296 -4.38 -9.32 -7.69
CA LEU A 296 -3.70 -8.65 -6.58
C LEU A 296 -2.67 -7.66 -7.12
N ARG A 297 -3.03 -6.38 -7.15
CA ARG A 297 -2.14 -5.24 -7.42
C ARG A 297 -1.66 -4.67 -6.11
N PHE A 298 -0.36 -4.40 -5.98
CA PHE A 298 0.20 -3.96 -4.71
C PHE A 298 1.24 -2.86 -4.82
N HIS A 299 1.28 -2.04 -3.77
CA HIS A 299 2.40 -1.21 -3.40
C HIS A 299 3.40 -2.02 -2.54
N THR A 300 4.67 -1.66 -2.61
CA THR A 300 5.69 -2.16 -1.70
C THR A 300 6.44 -1.00 -1.08
N GLN A 301 6.76 -1.11 0.21
CA GLN A 301 7.69 -0.21 0.89
C GLN A 301 8.77 -1.06 1.52
N THR A 302 10.03 -0.66 1.34
CA THR A 302 11.20 -1.28 1.97
C THR A 302 11.08 -1.23 3.49
N GLY A 303 11.53 -2.27 4.20
CA GLY A 303 11.28 -2.40 5.64
C GLY A 303 12.05 -1.37 6.49
N GLY A 304 11.34 -0.42 7.11
CA GLY A 304 11.95 0.61 7.97
C GLY A 304 12.61 0.03 9.21
N SER A 305 11.96 -0.94 9.84
CA SER A 305 12.43 -1.70 11.01
C SER A 305 13.79 -2.40 10.80
N THR A 306 14.19 -2.58 9.55
CA THR A 306 15.48 -3.21 9.19
C THR A 306 16.65 -2.23 9.09
N LEU A 307 16.37 -0.93 9.09
CA LEU A 307 17.35 0.13 8.89
C LEU A 307 17.96 0.57 10.22
N THR A 308 19.23 0.94 10.19
CA THR A 308 20.01 1.20 11.41
C THR A 308 20.37 2.67 11.56
N ALA A 309 20.24 3.21 12.78
CA ALA A 309 20.72 4.55 13.11
C ALA A 309 22.26 4.63 13.11
N GLN A 310 22.92 3.53 13.44
CA GLN A 310 24.38 3.40 13.37
C GLN A 310 24.80 3.04 11.94
N GLN A 311 25.85 3.71 11.46
CA GLN A 311 26.36 3.56 10.09
C GLN A 311 25.23 3.66 9.04
N PRO A 312 24.46 4.77 9.04
CA PRO A 312 23.22 4.88 8.27
C PRO A 312 23.44 4.73 6.77
N ILE A 313 24.63 5.02 6.24
CA ILE A 313 24.93 4.81 4.82
C ILE A 313 24.81 3.34 4.38
N ASN A 314 24.95 2.37 5.29
CA ASN A 314 24.72 0.96 4.99
C ASN A 314 23.24 0.68 4.65
N ASN A 315 22.31 1.55 5.08
CA ASN A 315 20.90 1.44 4.73
C ASN A 315 20.67 1.58 3.22
N VAL A 316 21.52 2.32 2.49
CA VAL A 316 21.45 2.38 1.02
C VAL A 316 21.55 0.99 0.39
N VAL A 317 22.46 0.14 0.89
CA VAL A 317 22.63 -1.22 0.39
C VAL A 317 21.44 -2.11 0.79
N ARG A 318 20.94 -1.96 2.03
CA ARG A 318 19.76 -2.71 2.50
C ARG A 318 18.54 -2.41 1.63
N VAL A 319 18.23 -1.13 1.46
CA VAL A 319 17.11 -0.63 0.66
C VAL A 319 17.27 -1.05 -0.81
N ALA A 320 18.48 -1.02 -1.38
CA ALA A 320 18.71 -1.48 -2.75
C ALA A 320 18.35 -2.96 -2.95
N ILE A 321 18.71 -3.84 -2.00
CA ILE A 321 18.38 -5.28 -2.06
C ILE A 321 16.87 -5.49 -1.90
N GLN A 322 16.25 -4.79 -0.96
CA GLN A 322 14.80 -4.86 -0.71
C GLN A 322 13.98 -4.36 -1.91
N ALA A 323 14.40 -3.24 -2.51
CA ALA A 323 13.81 -2.69 -3.73
C ALA A 323 13.93 -3.68 -4.90
N LEU A 324 15.09 -4.32 -5.06
CA LEU A 324 15.27 -5.35 -6.09
C LEU A 324 14.33 -6.55 -5.85
N ALA A 325 14.14 -6.99 -4.61
CA ALA A 325 13.19 -8.05 -4.29
C ALA A 325 11.75 -7.66 -4.66
N ALA A 326 11.33 -6.42 -4.35
CA ALA A 326 10.01 -5.90 -4.71
C ALA A 326 9.80 -5.84 -6.23
N VAL A 327 10.82 -5.39 -6.98
CA VAL A 327 10.79 -5.36 -8.45
C VAL A 327 10.69 -6.78 -9.00
N MET A 328 11.58 -7.69 -8.59
CA MET A 328 11.58 -9.10 -9.01
C MET A 328 10.29 -9.84 -8.61
N GLY A 329 9.64 -9.38 -7.53
CA GLY A 329 8.33 -9.82 -7.07
C GLY A 329 7.14 -9.32 -7.88
N GLY A 330 7.32 -8.31 -8.73
CA GLY A 330 6.26 -7.78 -9.59
C GLY A 330 5.39 -6.69 -8.97
N THR A 331 5.92 -5.83 -8.09
CA THR A 331 5.18 -4.68 -7.50
C THR A 331 4.67 -3.67 -8.53
N GLN A 332 3.52 -3.05 -8.27
CA GLN A 332 2.94 -2.01 -9.15
C GLN A 332 3.42 -0.60 -8.77
N SER A 333 3.79 -0.40 -7.51
CA SER A 333 4.43 0.84 -7.06
C SER A 333 5.41 0.55 -5.92
N LEU A 334 6.42 1.41 -5.75
CA LEU A 334 7.50 1.18 -4.79
C LEU A 334 7.86 2.49 -4.09
N HIS A 335 7.96 2.40 -2.77
CA HIS A 335 8.62 3.37 -1.91
C HIS A 335 9.96 2.78 -1.44
N THR A 336 11.01 3.59 -1.52
CA THR A 336 12.33 3.26 -0.96
C THR A 336 12.66 4.23 0.16
N ASN A 337 12.85 3.71 1.37
CA ASN A 337 13.16 4.53 2.54
C ASN A 337 14.50 5.26 2.36
N GLY A 338 14.63 6.41 3.01
CA GLY A 338 15.89 7.15 3.09
C GLY A 338 16.93 6.41 3.93
N TYR A 339 18.21 6.74 3.74
CA TYR A 339 19.27 6.18 4.58
C TYR A 339 19.16 6.64 6.05
N ASP A 340 18.43 7.72 6.30
CA ASP A 340 18.20 8.39 7.58
C ASP A 340 16.90 7.93 8.30
N GLU A 341 16.21 6.91 7.79
CA GLU A 341 14.93 6.39 8.31
C GLU A 341 14.89 6.19 9.83
N ALA A 342 15.97 5.64 10.40
CA ALA A 342 16.04 5.33 11.83
C ALA A 342 16.33 6.57 12.72
N LEU A 343 16.44 7.76 12.14
CA LEU A 343 16.82 9.01 12.81
C LEU A 343 15.72 10.08 12.70
N SER A 344 15.16 10.27 11.52
CA SER A 344 14.19 11.32 11.23
C SER A 344 13.39 11.03 9.98
N LEU A 345 12.42 11.90 9.67
CA LEU A 345 11.90 12.01 8.32
C LEU A 345 13.03 12.34 7.31
N PRO A 346 12.88 11.94 6.03
CA PRO A 346 13.94 12.03 5.07
C PRO A 346 14.30 13.49 4.73
N THR A 347 15.59 13.78 4.72
CA THR A 347 16.13 15.01 4.14
C THR A 347 16.07 15.00 2.61
N GLU A 348 16.27 16.15 1.96
CA GLU A 348 16.33 16.19 0.49
C GLU A 348 17.45 15.34 -0.10
N HIS A 349 18.55 15.14 0.63
CA HIS A 349 19.67 14.31 0.16
C HIS A 349 19.39 12.80 0.28
N ALA A 350 18.56 12.41 1.26
CA ALA A 350 18.22 11.02 1.50
C ALA A 350 17.07 10.50 0.62
N ALA A 351 16.19 11.41 0.18
CA ALA A 351 15.08 11.14 -0.72
C ALA A 351 15.49 11.20 -2.20
#